data_AF-A0A0B8ZXA1-F1
#
_entry.id   AF-A0A0B8ZXA1-F1
#
_cell.length_a   1.000
_cell.length_b   1.000
_cell.length_c   1.000
_cell.angle_alpha   90.00
_cell.angle_beta   90.00
_cell.angle_gamma   90.00
#
_symmetry.space_group_name_H-M   'P 1'
#
loop_
_entity.id
_entity.type
_entity.pdbx_description
1 polymer ?
#
loop_
_entity_poly.entity_id
_entity_poly.type
_entity_poly.pdbx_seq_one_letter_code
_entity_poly.pdbx_strand_id
1 'polypeptide(L)'
;MIRYLFLAITIIFYGHVPASAQNYTVNSVSGGNLGTIVSATSGSSQIEISAGSGASALISGSAVRLTNSPANFIVSISCNGNPNCDTSNVIVTLTPSGSAQGRIGSISAVTASAGSATVMSTTPLGNSTEVVIGPIGRNGSKTLQLGYTISISGNEASASTGSATASLLVTASRPSSGGSSSMSGTVVATVIRPVTIGKVADLQFGSITRPVTGSGTVSIDGTGTVSVTGTGVRRLPVLTPTTAQFAITGEGGQAISVNVPQNFSLSGPSGSLIVNTTSIGAGNVTLPGNLGSSGQSAVIVGGLIVLDASTAAGIFSGSLQVWVQYN
;
A
#
# COMPACT_ATOMS: atom_id res chain seq x y z
N MET A 1 -4.21 -87.67 -37.29
CA MET A 1 -3.34 -86.77 -38.07
C MET A 1 -3.63 -85.34 -37.65
N ILE A 2 -2.79 -84.82 -36.75
CA ILE A 2 -2.84 -83.47 -36.20
C ILE A 2 -2.22 -82.51 -37.22
N ARG A 3 -2.95 -81.48 -37.63
CA ARG A 3 -2.45 -80.37 -38.46
C ARG A 3 -2.53 -79.08 -37.64
N TYR A 4 -1.36 -78.64 -37.18
CA TYR A 4 -1.14 -77.37 -36.50
C TYR A 4 -1.36 -76.21 -37.48
N LEU A 5 -2.32 -75.34 -37.18
CA LEU A 5 -2.50 -74.05 -37.86
C LEU A 5 -1.75 -72.98 -37.02
N PHE A 6 -0.64 -72.49 -37.56
CA PHE A 6 0.15 -71.42 -36.98
C PHE A 6 -0.59 -70.08 -37.15
N LEU A 7 -0.89 -69.43 -36.03
CA LEU A 7 -1.44 -68.07 -35.95
C LEU A 7 -0.29 -67.06 -36.09
N ALA A 8 -0.24 -66.31 -37.19
CA ALA A 8 0.71 -65.21 -37.37
C ALA A 8 0.14 -63.93 -36.72
N ILE A 9 0.65 -63.57 -35.55
CA ILE A 9 0.37 -62.29 -34.90
C ILE A 9 1.39 -61.26 -35.43
N THR A 10 0.92 -60.35 -36.27
CA THR A 10 1.70 -59.19 -36.74
C THR A 10 1.64 -58.10 -35.68
N ILE A 11 2.70 -57.95 -34.88
CA ILE A 11 2.86 -56.84 -33.94
C ILE A 11 3.25 -55.60 -34.74
N ILE A 12 2.29 -54.67 -34.92
CA ILE A 12 2.59 -53.32 -35.41
C ILE A 12 3.30 -52.59 -34.27
N PHE A 13 4.62 -52.43 -34.38
CA PHE A 13 5.38 -51.48 -33.57
C PHE A 13 4.90 -50.08 -33.95
N TYR A 14 3.98 -49.51 -33.17
CA TYR A 14 3.86 -48.06 -33.09
C TYR A 14 5.20 -47.54 -32.57
N GLY A 15 5.98 -46.93 -33.46
CA GLY A 15 7.16 -46.18 -33.07
C GLY A 15 6.75 -45.18 -31.99
N HIS A 16 7.15 -45.46 -30.75
CA HIS A 16 7.14 -44.46 -29.70
C HIS A 16 8.05 -43.34 -30.19
N VAL A 17 7.44 -42.21 -30.58
CA VAL A 17 8.19 -40.97 -30.68
C VAL A 17 8.74 -40.73 -29.28
N PRO A 18 10.07 -40.66 -29.08
CA PRO A 18 10.61 -40.40 -27.76
C PRO A 18 10.01 -39.09 -27.28
N ALA A 19 9.36 -39.11 -26.11
CA ALA A 19 8.93 -37.89 -25.45
C ALA A 19 10.14 -36.97 -25.33
N SER A 20 10.12 -35.83 -26.02
CA SER A 20 11.22 -34.87 -25.98
C SER A 20 11.47 -34.47 -24.52
N ALA A 21 12.62 -34.86 -23.99
CA ALA A 21 13.01 -34.57 -22.62
C ALA A 21 12.93 -33.06 -22.34
N GLN A 22 12.31 -32.71 -21.22
CA GLN A 22 12.21 -31.34 -20.72
C GLN A 22 13.62 -30.86 -20.34
N ASN A 23 14.20 -29.97 -21.15
CA ASN A 23 15.60 -29.57 -20.97
C ASN A 23 15.76 -28.29 -20.14
N TYR A 24 14.68 -27.52 -19.96
CA TYR A 24 14.68 -26.31 -19.14
C TYR A 24 13.77 -26.50 -17.94
N THR A 25 14.22 -26.00 -16.80
CA THR A 25 13.46 -26.03 -15.55
C THR A 25 13.41 -24.64 -14.97
N VAL A 26 12.22 -24.14 -14.66
CA VAL A 26 12.07 -22.95 -13.81
C VAL A 26 12.31 -23.41 -12.38
N ASN A 27 13.47 -23.11 -11.81
CA ASN A 27 13.87 -23.60 -10.49
C ASN A 27 13.20 -22.84 -9.35
N SER A 28 13.00 -21.53 -9.55
CA SER A 28 12.40 -20.67 -8.53
C SER A 28 11.79 -19.43 -9.18
N VAL A 29 10.73 -18.92 -8.54
CA VAL A 29 10.17 -17.58 -8.75
C VAL A 29 10.03 -16.96 -7.36
N SER A 30 11.00 -16.14 -6.95
CA SER A 30 11.04 -15.50 -5.63
C SER A 30 10.89 -13.99 -5.75
N GLY A 31 10.59 -13.30 -4.64
CA GLY A 31 10.32 -11.86 -4.62
C GLY A 31 8.82 -11.56 -4.62
N GLY A 32 8.41 -10.47 -5.27
CA GLY A 32 6.99 -10.10 -5.34
C GLY A 32 6.38 -9.56 -4.04
N ASN A 33 7.20 -9.30 -3.00
CA ASN A 33 6.68 -8.79 -1.73
C ASN A 33 6.66 -7.25 -1.73
N LEU A 34 5.47 -6.68 -1.79
CA LEU A 34 5.24 -5.25 -1.76
C LEU A 34 5.22 -4.67 -0.33
N GLY A 35 5.15 -5.52 0.69
CA GLY A 35 5.00 -5.09 2.07
C GLY A 35 3.67 -4.34 2.28
N THR A 36 3.70 -3.23 3.00
CA THR A 36 2.49 -2.48 3.36
C THR A 36 2.19 -1.38 2.36
N ILE A 37 0.94 -1.30 1.92
CA ILE A 37 0.42 -0.26 1.03
C ILE A 37 -0.79 0.40 1.69
N VAL A 38 -0.78 1.73 1.79
CA VAL A 38 -1.96 2.53 2.11
C VAL A 38 -2.74 2.75 0.82
N SER A 39 -4.00 2.29 0.78
CA SER A 39 -4.90 2.53 -0.35
C SER A 39 -5.29 4.01 -0.45
N ALA A 40 -5.62 4.46 -1.66
CA ALA A 40 -6.14 5.81 -1.88
C ALA A 40 -7.52 5.98 -1.21
N THR A 41 -7.88 7.21 -0.81
CA THR A 41 -9.21 7.52 -0.28
C THR A 41 -10.31 7.20 -1.28
N SER A 42 -10.10 7.48 -2.56
CA SER A 42 -11.03 7.10 -3.63
C SER A 42 -10.28 6.76 -4.91
N GLY A 43 -10.96 6.03 -5.81
CA GLY A 43 -10.38 5.58 -7.07
C GLY A 43 -9.30 4.49 -6.92
N SER A 44 -8.93 3.88 -8.04
CA SER A 44 -7.83 2.92 -8.07
C SER A 44 -6.50 3.62 -8.30
N SER A 45 -5.43 3.08 -7.73
CA SER A 45 -4.05 3.54 -7.99
C SER A 45 -3.29 2.48 -8.79
N GLN A 46 -2.34 2.87 -9.61
CA GLN A 46 -1.45 1.94 -10.31
C GLN A 46 -0.03 2.08 -9.80
N ILE A 47 0.56 0.96 -9.40
CA ILE A 47 1.95 0.89 -8.94
C ILE A 47 2.72 0.01 -9.92
N GLU A 48 3.83 0.53 -10.41
CA GLU A 48 4.80 -0.21 -11.21
C GLU A 48 6.00 -0.58 -10.33
N ILE A 49 6.47 -1.81 -10.47
CA ILE A 49 7.73 -2.30 -9.92
C ILE A 49 8.73 -2.44 -11.07
N SER A 50 9.87 -1.76 -10.96
CA SER A 50 10.95 -1.83 -11.95
C SER A 50 11.61 -3.20 -11.94
N ALA A 51 11.82 -3.80 -13.12
CA ALA A 51 12.46 -5.10 -13.25
C ALA A 51 13.91 -5.10 -12.73
N GLY A 52 14.70 -4.08 -13.06
CA GLY A 52 16.14 -4.05 -12.76
C GLY A 52 16.48 -3.69 -11.32
N SER A 53 15.73 -2.77 -10.70
CA SER A 53 16.00 -2.30 -9.34
C SER A 53 15.02 -2.84 -8.30
N GLY A 54 13.85 -3.32 -8.71
CA GLY A 54 12.74 -3.65 -7.81
C GLY A 54 12.10 -2.43 -7.14
N ALA A 55 12.50 -1.21 -7.51
CA ALA A 55 11.91 0.01 -6.99
C ALA A 55 10.46 0.17 -7.45
N SER A 56 9.62 0.71 -6.57
CA SER A 56 8.23 1.01 -6.85
C SER A 56 8.04 2.45 -7.33
N ALA A 57 7.22 2.66 -8.36
CA ALA A 57 6.76 3.95 -8.84
C ALA A 57 5.23 4.00 -8.86
N LEU A 58 4.65 5.11 -8.39
CA LEU A 58 3.23 5.37 -8.51
C LEU A 58 2.96 5.96 -9.91
N ILE A 59 2.21 5.24 -10.73
CA ILE A 59 1.86 5.65 -12.09
C ILE A 59 0.61 6.53 -12.10
N SER A 60 -0.37 6.19 -11.25
CA SER A 60 -1.61 6.96 -11.11
C SER A 60 -2.26 6.73 -9.74
N GLY A 61 -3.16 7.64 -9.35
CA GLY A 61 -3.88 7.58 -8.08
C GLY A 61 -3.08 8.18 -6.91
N SER A 62 -3.33 7.70 -5.71
CA SER A 62 -2.75 8.27 -4.48
C SER A 62 -2.45 7.21 -3.42
N ALA A 63 -2.38 5.93 -3.80
CA ALA A 63 -1.89 4.89 -2.91
C ALA A 63 -0.41 5.13 -2.58
N VAL A 64 -0.02 4.79 -1.35
CA VAL A 64 1.34 4.96 -0.86
C VAL A 64 1.87 3.62 -0.39
N ARG A 65 2.98 3.17 -0.97
CA ARG A 65 3.71 2.00 -0.47
C ARG A 65 4.63 2.48 0.66
N LEU A 66 4.45 1.93 1.86
CA LEU A 66 5.25 2.28 3.05
C LEU A 66 6.57 1.51 3.09
N THR A 67 6.63 0.36 2.43
CA THR A 67 7.82 -0.48 2.37
C THR A 67 8.73 -0.08 1.21
N ASN A 68 10.03 0.09 1.47
CA ASN A 68 11.02 0.55 0.47
C ASN A 68 11.94 -0.57 -0.05
N SER A 69 11.71 -1.83 0.31
CA SER A 69 12.51 -2.95 -0.19
C SER A 69 12.20 -3.22 -1.68
N PRO A 70 13.17 -3.78 -2.45
CA PRO A 70 12.90 -4.28 -3.79
C PRO A 70 11.76 -5.29 -3.80
N ALA A 71 10.84 -5.16 -4.76
CA ALA A 71 9.67 -6.02 -4.88
C ALA A 71 9.59 -6.77 -6.22
N ASN A 72 10.63 -6.67 -7.07
CA ASN A 72 10.71 -7.42 -8.32
C ASN A 72 10.76 -8.93 -8.06
N PHE A 73 10.40 -9.72 -9.06
CA PHE A 73 10.66 -11.16 -9.02
C PHE A 73 12.08 -11.46 -9.50
N ILE A 74 12.66 -12.51 -8.93
CA ILE A 74 13.87 -13.15 -9.43
C ILE A 74 13.49 -14.57 -9.86
N VAL A 75 13.62 -14.83 -11.15
CA VAL A 75 13.35 -16.15 -11.75
C VAL A 75 14.68 -16.82 -12.02
N SER A 76 14.85 -18.05 -11.52
CA SER A 76 15.99 -18.91 -11.87
C SER A 76 15.54 -19.97 -12.88
N ILE A 77 16.29 -20.09 -13.97
CA ILE A 77 16.03 -21.09 -15.01
C ILE A 77 17.32 -21.87 -15.25
N SER A 78 17.25 -23.19 -15.19
CA SER A 78 18.38 -24.09 -15.45
C SER A 78 18.18 -24.89 -16.73
N CYS A 79 19.28 -25.33 -17.34
CA CYS A 79 19.25 -26.25 -18.48
C CYS A 79 20.13 -27.47 -18.24
N ASN A 80 19.54 -28.68 -18.21
CA ASN A 80 20.23 -29.90 -17.78
C ASN A 80 20.70 -30.75 -18.96
N GLY A 81 21.99 -31.09 -18.98
CA GLY A 81 22.57 -32.21 -19.74
C GLY A 81 22.46 -32.19 -21.27
N ASN A 82 21.84 -31.17 -21.88
CA ASN A 82 21.54 -31.16 -23.31
C ASN A 82 22.49 -30.24 -24.11
N PRO A 83 23.10 -30.70 -25.23
CA PRO A 83 24.00 -29.89 -26.04
C PRO A 83 23.42 -28.57 -26.53
N ASN A 84 22.12 -28.53 -26.77
CA ASN A 84 21.43 -27.32 -27.22
C ASN A 84 21.35 -26.25 -26.12
N CYS A 85 21.67 -26.56 -24.86
CA CYS A 85 21.75 -25.55 -23.79
C CYS A 85 22.80 -24.47 -24.08
N ASP A 86 23.84 -24.78 -24.87
CA ASP A 86 24.93 -23.85 -25.19
C ASP A 86 24.62 -22.94 -26.40
N THR A 87 23.65 -23.32 -27.23
CA THR A 87 23.39 -22.66 -28.52
C THR A 87 21.96 -22.18 -28.70
N SER A 88 21.00 -22.77 -27.99
CA SER A 88 19.58 -22.43 -28.14
C SER A 88 19.14 -21.38 -27.14
N ASN A 89 18.47 -20.36 -27.68
CA ASN A 89 17.73 -19.40 -26.88
C ASN A 89 16.57 -20.07 -26.14
N VAL A 90 16.13 -19.44 -25.07
CA VAL A 90 14.99 -19.88 -24.26
C VAL A 90 13.88 -18.86 -24.41
N ILE A 91 12.66 -19.35 -24.65
CA ILE A 91 11.46 -18.53 -24.66
C ILE A 91 10.85 -18.61 -23.26
N VAL A 92 10.75 -17.45 -22.61
CA VAL A 92 10.12 -17.30 -21.30
C VAL A 92 8.82 -16.54 -21.48
N THR A 93 7.69 -17.21 -21.26
CA THR A 93 6.37 -16.59 -21.31
C THR A 93 5.92 -16.27 -19.88
N LEU A 94 5.52 -15.03 -19.66
CA LEU A 94 5.08 -14.47 -18.39
C LEU A 94 3.60 -14.16 -18.52
N THR A 95 2.75 -14.87 -17.77
CA THR A 95 1.30 -14.76 -17.88
C THR A 95 0.69 -14.49 -16.52
N PRO A 96 0.01 -13.34 -16.30
CA PRO A 96 -0.82 -13.13 -15.13
C PRO A 96 -1.77 -14.32 -14.95
N SER A 97 -1.82 -14.85 -13.73
CA SER A 97 -2.55 -16.08 -13.44
C SER A 97 -3.33 -15.95 -12.13
N GLY A 98 -4.36 -16.78 -11.98
CA GLY A 98 -5.22 -16.76 -10.78
C GLY A 98 -6.11 -15.53 -10.69
N SER A 99 -6.96 -15.52 -9.66
CA SER A 99 -7.77 -14.36 -9.27
C SER A 99 -7.03 -13.58 -8.20
N ALA A 100 -6.90 -12.26 -8.39
CA ALA A 100 -6.36 -11.40 -7.33
C ALA A 100 -7.28 -11.41 -6.10
N GLN A 101 -6.68 -11.30 -4.91
CA GLN A 101 -7.39 -11.28 -3.63
C GLN A 101 -7.13 -9.98 -2.86
N GLY A 102 -8.10 -9.56 -2.05
CA GLY A 102 -8.03 -8.29 -1.33
C GLY A 102 -8.07 -7.09 -2.27
N ARG A 103 -7.37 -6.01 -1.92
CA ARG A 103 -7.39 -4.76 -2.70
C ARG A 103 -6.39 -4.67 -3.83
N ILE A 104 -5.57 -5.70 -4.06
CA ILE A 104 -4.71 -5.75 -5.24
C ILE A 104 -5.52 -6.28 -6.42
N GLY A 105 -5.33 -5.69 -7.60
CA GLY A 105 -5.85 -6.23 -8.85
C GLY A 105 -4.87 -7.23 -9.47
N SER A 106 -5.31 -7.86 -10.55
CA SER A 106 -4.44 -8.73 -11.35
C SER A 106 -3.26 -7.94 -11.92
N ILE A 107 -2.15 -8.62 -12.15
CA ILE A 107 -0.98 -8.05 -12.82
C ILE A 107 -1.40 -7.62 -14.24
N SER A 108 -1.22 -6.35 -14.57
CA SER A 108 -1.67 -5.76 -15.84
C SER A 108 -0.56 -5.62 -16.88
N ALA A 109 0.70 -5.59 -16.45
CA ALA A 109 1.87 -5.57 -17.31
C ALA A 109 3.04 -6.24 -16.61
N VAL A 110 3.94 -6.84 -17.39
CA VAL A 110 5.18 -7.46 -16.88
C VAL A 110 6.34 -7.00 -17.75
N THR A 111 7.40 -6.53 -17.10
CA THR A 111 8.66 -6.14 -17.74
C THR A 111 9.78 -7.07 -17.30
N ALA A 112 10.83 -7.18 -18.09
CA ALA A 112 11.96 -8.05 -17.78
C ALA A 112 13.28 -7.29 -17.90
N SER A 113 14.20 -7.59 -16.99
CA SER A 113 15.57 -7.09 -16.99
C SER A 113 16.54 -8.26 -16.86
N ALA A 114 17.72 -8.10 -17.44
CA ALA A 114 18.80 -9.04 -17.29
C ALA A 114 19.18 -9.18 -15.81
N GLY A 115 19.11 -10.40 -15.28
CA GLY A 115 19.86 -10.81 -14.10
C GLY A 115 21.25 -11.27 -14.56
N SER A 116 21.52 -12.57 -14.44
CA SER A 116 22.68 -13.20 -15.08
C SER A 116 22.41 -13.69 -16.51
N ALA A 117 21.14 -13.74 -16.92
CA ALA A 117 20.71 -14.06 -18.28
C ALA A 117 20.96 -12.88 -19.23
N THR A 118 21.27 -13.19 -20.49
CA THR A 118 21.29 -12.19 -21.57
C THR A 118 19.89 -12.09 -22.16
N VAL A 119 19.22 -10.95 -22.00
CA VAL A 119 17.90 -10.69 -22.60
C VAL A 119 18.10 -10.24 -24.04
N MET A 120 17.53 -10.99 -24.98
CA MET A 120 17.64 -10.73 -26.43
C MET A 120 16.47 -9.89 -26.94
N SER A 121 15.26 -10.20 -26.47
CA SER A 121 14.05 -9.44 -26.79
C SER A 121 13.01 -9.57 -25.67
N THR A 122 12.11 -8.61 -25.62
CA THR A 122 10.92 -8.62 -24.76
C THR A 122 9.74 -8.12 -25.57
N THR A 123 8.74 -8.96 -25.76
CA THR A 123 7.62 -8.74 -26.65
C THR A 123 6.31 -8.88 -25.86
N PRO A 124 5.52 -7.80 -25.73
CA PRO A 124 4.17 -7.91 -25.19
C PRO A 124 3.27 -8.75 -26.11
N LEU A 125 2.52 -9.68 -25.53
CA LEU A 125 1.59 -10.59 -26.20
C LEU A 125 0.22 -10.53 -25.50
N GLY A 126 -0.53 -9.46 -25.74
CA GLY A 126 -1.81 -9.24 -25.07
C GLY A 126 -1.63 -9.08 -23.56
N ASN A 127 -2.16 -10.02 -22.78
CA ASN A 127 -2.00 -10.04 -21.31
C ASN A 127 -0.71 -10.73 -20.84
N SER A 128 0.04 -11.36 -21.74
CA SER A 128 1.31 -12.01 -21.43
C SER A 128 2.50 -11.21 -21.97
N THR A 129 3.69 -11.49 -21.46
CA THR A 129 4.95 -10.98 -22.01
C THR A 129 5.84 -12.16 -22.37
N GLU A 130 6.36 -12.17 -23.59
CA GLU A 130 7.40 -13.11 -24.00
C GLU A 130 8.77 -12.46 -23.88
N VAL A 131 9.72 -13.18 -23.29
CA VAL A 131 11.12 -12.78 -23.16
C VAL A 131 11.98 -13.86 -23.78
N VAL A 132 12.76 -13.49 -24.78
CA VAL A 132 13.77 -14.39 -25.34
C VAL A 132 15.08 -14.12 -24.63
N ILE A 133 15.61 -15.14 -23.95
CA ILE A 133 16.94 -15.08 -23.35
C ILE A 133 17.94 -15.91 -24.16
N GLY A 134 19.20 -15.49 -24.13
CA GLY A 134 20.30 -16.22 -24.74
C GLY A 134 20.54 -17.59 -24.07
N PRO A 135 21.47 -18.39 -24.61
CA PRO A 135 21.75 -19.73 -24.10
C PRO A 135 22.13 -19.73 -22.61
N ILE A 136 21.61 -20.71 -21.87
CA ILE A 136 21.87 -20.86 -20.42
C ILE A 136 23.22 -21.53 -20.15
N GLY A 137 23.70 -22.34 -21.09
CA GLY A 137 24.85 -23.23 -20.93
C GLY A 137 24.47 -24.58 -20.32
N ARG A 138 25.19 -25.64 -20.69
CA ARG A 138 24.99 -26.99 -20.12
C ARG A 138 25.17 -27.00 -18.61
N ASN A 139 24.19 -27.56 -17.92
CA ASN A 139 24.13 -27.63 -16.45
C ASN A 139 24.27 -26.25 -15.79
N GLY A 140 23.99 -25.19 -16.56
CA GLY A 140 24.01 -23.81 -16.12
C GLY A 140 22.67 -23.42 -15.51
N SER A 141 22.71 -22.34 -14.73
CA SER A 141 21.53 -21.62 -14.28
C SER A 141 21.71 -20.13 -14.56
N LYS A 142 20.65 -19.50 -15.03
CA LYS A 142 20.59 -18.06 -15.31
C LYS A 142 19.38 -17.44 -14.64
N THR A 143 19.53 -16.17 -14.28
CA THR A 143 18.47 -15.42 -13.62
C THR A 143 17.92 -14.31 -14.50
N LEU A 144 16.59 -14.14 -14.43
CA LEU A 144 15.85 -13.05 -15.03
C LEU A 144 15.15 -12.27 -13.92
N GLN A 145 15.20 -10.94 -13.97
CA GLN A 145 14.47 -10.11 -13.03
C GLN A 145 13.19 -9.59 -13.69
N LEU A 146 12.06 -9.64 -12.98
CA LEU A 146 10.77 -9.23 -13.52
C LEU A 146 10.18 -8.07 -12.74
N GLY A 147 9.79 -7.04 -13.47
CA GLY A 147 8.97 -5.93 -13.00
C GLY A 147 7.52 -6.19 -13.37
N TYR A 148 6.60 -5.49 -12.71
CA TYR A 148 5.17 -5.65 -12.95
C TYR A 148 4.38 -4.42 -12.57
N THR A 149 3.24 -4.24 -13.22
CA THR A 149 2.24 -3.22 -12.87
C THR A 149 1.01 -3.88 -12.27
N ILE A 150 0.50 -3.29 -11.20
CA ILE A 150 -0.70 -3.74 -10.49
C ILE A 150 -1.58 -2.55 -10.15
N SER A 151 -2.88 -2.78 -10.04
CA SER A 151 -3.81 -1.80 -9.50
C SER A 151 -4.06 -2.05 -8.01
N ILE A 152 -4.20 -0.99 -7.22
CA ILE A 152 -4.66 -1.01 -5.84
C ILE A 152 -6.02 -0.32 -5.79
N SER A 153 -7.04 -1.05 -5.36
CA SER A 153 -8.39 -0.51 -5.19
C SER A 153 -8.43 0.50 -4.04
N GLY A 154 -9.17 1.60 -4.22
CA GLY A 154 -9.33 2.65 -3.22
C GLY A 154 -10.24 2.27 -2.05
N ASN A 155 -10.47 3.23 -1.15
CA ASN A 155 -11.18 3.00 0.09
C ASN A 155 -12.65 2.61 -0.08
N GLU A 156 -13.26 3.08 -1.14
CA GLU A 156 -14.66 2.83 -1.50
C GLU A 156 -14.91 1.42 -2.06
N ALA A 157 -13.87 0.65 -2.35
CA ALA A 157 -14.01 -0.69 -2.90
C ALA A 157 -14.54 -1.68 -1.84
N SER A 158 -15.43 -2.57 -2.27
CA SER A 158 -15.97 -3.67 -1.45
C SER A 158 -14.93 -4.74 -1.08
N ALA A 159 -13.78 -4.75 -1.76
CA ALA A 159 -12.66 -5.61 -1.44
C ALA A 159 -12.09 -5.27 -0.04
N SER A 160 -11.87 -6.30 0.77
CA SER A 160 -11.32 -6.16 2.12
C SER A 160 -9.86 -5.67 2.11
N THR A 161 -9.51 -4.88 3.11
CA THR A 161 -8.10 -4.60 3.45
C THR A 161 -7.46 -5.81 4.14
N GLY A 162 -6.15 -5.75 4.37
CA GLY A 162 -5.34 -6.84 4.91
C GLY A 162 -4.50 -7.51 3.83
N SER A 163 -4.38 -8.83 3.91
CA SER A 163 -3.60 -9.61 2.95
C SER A 163 -4.19 -9.49 1.55
N ALA A 164 -3.35 -9.19 0.57
CA ALA A 164 -3.71 -9.09 -0.83
C ALA A 164 -2.69 -9.83 -1.69
N THR A 165 -3.16 -10.56 -2.69
CA THR A 165 -2.31 -11.39 -3.55
C THR A 165 -2.70 -11.29 -5.02
N ALA A 166 -1.71 -11.39 -5.90
CA ALA A 166 -1.89 -11.60 -7.35
C ALA A 166 -0.84 -12.60 -7.82
N SER A 167 -1.12 -13.42 -8.83
CA SER A 167 -0.19 -14.46 -9.27
C SER A 167 0.29 -14.26 -10.70
N LEU A 168 1.49 -14.76 -10.97
CA LEU A 168 2.15 -14.75 -12.26
C LEU A 168 2.62 -16.17 -12.56
N LEU A 169 2.29 -16.71 -13.73
CA LEU A 169 2.84 -17.96 -14.22
C LEU A 169 4.04 -17.66 -15.12
N VAL A 170 5.18 -18.25 -14.79
CA VAL A 170 6.41 -18.18 -15.60
C VAL A 170 6.58 -19.53 -16.30
N THR A 171 6.66 -19.53 -17.62
CA THR A 171 6.86 -20.73 -18.43
C THR A 171 8.12 -20.61 -19.26
N ALA A 172 9.09 -21.50 -19.06
CA ALA A 172 10.30 -21.60 -19.88
C ALA A 172 10.14 -22.73 -20.90
N SER A 173 10.43 -22.44 -22.17
CA SER A 173 10.30 -23.38 -23.28
C SER A 173 11.36 -23.15 -24.37
N ARG A 174 11.42 -24.07 -25.33
CA ARG A 174 12.29 -23.95 -26.51
C ARG A 174 11.52 -23.38 -27.71
N PRO A 175 12.16 -22.60 -28.60
CA PRO A 175 11.56 -22.13 -29.84
C PRO A 175 11.07 -23.23 -30.78
N SER A 176 11.75 -24.38 -30.80
CA SER A 176 11.41 -25.52 -31.65
C SER A 176 11.16 -26.75 -30.79
N SER A 177 9.87 -27.09 -30.62
CA SER A 177 9.33 -28.32 -30.00
C SER A 177 10.18 -28.97 -28.90
N GLY A 178 9.78 -28.77 -27.64
CA GLY A 178 10.34 -29.44 -26.47
C GLY A 178 9.44 -29.24 -25.25
N GLY A 179 9.65 -30.01 -24.19
CA GLY A 179 8.89 -29.83 -22.94
C GLY A 179 9.08 -28.43 -22.35
N SER A 180 7.99 -27.83 -21.87
CA SER A 180 7.99 -26.56 -21.14
C SER A 180 8.02 -26.82 -19.64
N SER A 181 8.68 -25.96 -18.86
CA SER A 181 8.61 -25.96 -17.39
C SER A 181 7.94 -24.69 -16.92
N SER A 182 6.99 -24.80 -16.00
CA SER A 182 6.25 -23.65 -15.49
C SER A 182 6.25 -23.61 -13.96
N MET A 183 6.36 -22.40 -13.40
CA MET A 183 6.25 -22.15 -11.97
C MET A 183 5.52 -20.84 -11.73
N SER A 184 4.66 -20.81 -10.71
CA SER A 184 3.96 -19.60 -10.30
C SER A 184 4.79 -18.76 -9.32
N GLY A 185 4.84 -17.46 -9.55
CA GLY A 185 5.17 -16.45 -8.55
C GLY A 185 3.91 -15.78 -8.00
N THR A 186 3.99 -15.28 -6.78
CA THR A 186 2.89 -14.56 -6.15
C THR A 186 3.37 -13.21 -5.66
N VAL A 187 2.68 -12.16 -6.10
CA VAL A 187 2.77 -10.82 -5.51
C VAL A 187 1.99 -10.86 -4.20
N VAL A 188 2.62 -10.42 -3.11
CA VAL A 188 1.99 -10.34 -1.79
C VAL A 188 2.09 -8.92 -1.25
N ALA A 189 1.01 -8.45 -0.63
CA ALA A 189 0.96 -7.15 0.03
C ALA A 189 0.05 -7.20 1.25
N THR A 190 0.24 -6.25 2.16
CA THR A 190 -0.75 -5.88 3.17
C THR A 190 -1.31 -4.51 2.79
N VAL A 191 -2.53 -4.46 2.27
CA VAL A 191 -3.17 -3.21 1.87
C VAL A 191 -4.04 -2.70 3.02
N ILE A 192 -3.79 -1.49 3.51
CA ILE A 192 -4.53 -0.86 4.62
C ILE A 192 -5.34 0.35 4.15
N ARG A 193 -6.37 0.73 4.91
CA ARG A 193 -7.15 1.95 4.67
C ARG A 193 -6.29 3.20 4.84
N PRO A 194 -6.57 4.30 4.11
CA PRO A 194 -5.99 5.59 4.44
C PRO A 194 -6.43 6.04 5.84
N VAL A 195 -5.54 6.73 6.54
CA VAL A 195 -5.94 7.45 7.75
C VAL A 195 -6.55 8.80 7.34
N THR A 196 -7.69 9.14 7.92
CA THR A 196 -8.40 10.38 7.65
C THR A 196 -8.77 11.08 8.96
N ILE A 197 -8.83 12.40 8.91
CA ILE A 197 -9.30 13.24 10.02
C ILE A 197 -10.41 14.15 9.49
N GLY A 198 -11.53 14.18 10.21
CA GLY A 198 -12.69 15.01 9.90
C GLY A 198 -13.02 15.92 11.07
N LYS A 199 -13.34 17.19 10.79
CA LYS A 199 -13.81 18.13 11.80
C LYS A 199 -15.24 17.80 12.21
N VAL A 200 -15.49 17.71 13.52
CA VAL A 200 -16.80 17.46 14.12
C VAL A 200 -17.35 18.72 14.79
N ALA A 201 -16.51 19.44 15.54
CA ALA A 201 -16.89 20.67 16.22
C ALA A 201 -15.72 21.67 16.29
N ASP A 202 -16.05 22.96 16.37
CA ASP A 202 -15.09 24.04 16.55
C ASP A 202 -14.86 24.35 18.04
N LEU A 203 -13.64 24.80 18.39
CA LEU A 203 -13.32 25.34 19.71
C LEU A 203 -13.92 26.74 19.82
N GLN A 204 -14.82 26.96 20.77
CA GLN A 204 -15.47 28.24 20.99
C GLN A 204 -15.42 28.62 22.46
N PHE A 205 -14.86 29.79 22.78
CA PHE A 205 -14.87 30.38 24.12
C PHE A 205 -16.17 31.12 24.46
N GLY A 206 -17.00 31.40 23.45
CA GLY A 206 -18.22 32.19 23.59
C GLY A 206 -17.92 33.67 23.87
N SER A 207 -18.83 34.34 24.58
CA SER A 207 -18.69 35.75 24.94
C SER A 207 -18.08 35.90 26.34
N ILE A 208 -17.03 36.71 26.44
CA ILE A 208 -16.23 36.89 27.65
C ILE A 208 -15.96 38.39 27.88
N THR A 209 -15.99 38.82 29.14
CA THR A 209 -15.56 40.17 29.51
C THR A 209 -14.05 40.18 29.75
N ARG A 210 -13.38 41.26 29.35
CA ARG A 210 -11.99 41.53 29.72
C ARG A 210 -11.93 42.26 31.07
N PRO A 211 -10.82 42.15 31.82
CA PRO A 211 -10.66 42.88 33.06
C PRO A 211 -10.36 44.37 32.79
N VAL A 212 -10.69 45.25 33.74
CA VAL A 212 -10.32 46.68 33.67
C VAL A 212 -8.89 46.92 34.18
N THR A 213 -8.44 46.11 35.14
CA THR A 213 -7.07 46.06 35.66
C THR A 213 -6.65 44.61 35.90
N GLY A 214 -5.34 44.34 35.83
CA GLY A 214 -4.80 42.98 36.00
C GLY A 214 -5.04 42.06 34.81
N SER A 215 -5.01 40.75 35.06
CA SER A 215 -5.23 39.70 34.07
C SER A 215 -6.14 38.59 34.62
N GLY A 216 -6.73 37.83 33.71
CA GLY A 216 -7.50 36.64 34.03
C GLY A 216 -7.44 35.63 32.89
N THR A 217 -7.94 34.44 33.14
CA THR A 217 -7.92 33.35 32.16
C THR A 217 -9.30 32.77 31.94
N VAL A 218 -9.53 32.30 30.73
CA VAL A 218 -10.66 31.44 30.38
C VAL A 218 -10.06 30.17 29.80
N SER A 219 -10.40 29.03 30.39
CA SER A 219 -10.01 27.73 29.86
C SER A 219 -11.21 26.85 29.60
N ILE A 220 -11.08 26.02 28.58
CA ILE A 220 -11.93 24.89 28.27
C ILE A 220 -10.99 23.70 28.24
N ASP A 221 -11.17 22.72 29.12
CA ASP A 221 -10.36 21.51 29.08
C ASP A 221 -10.87 20.52 28.01
N GLY A 222 -10.16 19.41 27.84
CA GLY A 222 -10.54 18.36 26.88
C GLY A 222 -11.86 17.64 27.21
N THR A 223 -12.44 17.84 28.40
CA THR A 223 -13.77 17.30 28.78
C THR A 223 -14.90 18.29 28.50
N GLY A 224 -14.57 19.53 28.11
CA GLY A 224 -15.54 20.62 27.93
C GLY A 224 -15.82 21.40 29.20
N THR A 225 -15.10 21.14 30.30
CA THR A 225 -15.25 21.91 31.53
C THR A 225 -14.65 23.31 31.34
N VAL A 226 -15.45 24.33 31.65
CA VAL A 226 -15.06 25.73 31.50
C VAL A 226 -14.65 26.30 32.85
N SER A 227 -13.43 26.84 32.93
CA SER A 227 -12.93 27.53 34.13
C SER A 227 -12.60 28.98 33.80
N VAL A 228 -12.93 29.89 34.73
CA VAL A 228 -12.58 31.31 34.64
C VAL A 228 -11.85 31.71 35.91
N THR A 229 -10.71 32.38 35.77
CA THR A 229 -9.92 32.88 36.90
C THR A 229 -9.52 34.33 36.71
N GLY A 230 -9.10 34.99 37.80
CA GLY A 230 -8.72 36.39 37.82
C GLY A 230 -9.89 37.34 38.12
N THR A 231 -9.58 38.64 38.24
CA THR A 231 -10.56 39.68 38.58
C THR A 231 -11.10 40.34 37.31
N GLY A 232 -12.43 40.42 37.15
CA GLY A 232 -13.05 41.15 36.03
C GLY A 232 -13.19 40.37 34.71
N VAL A 233 -12.64 39.16 34.62
CA VAL A 233 -12.97 38.22 33.54
C VAL A 233 -14.21 37.43 33.91
N ARG A 234 -15.23 37.43 33.05
CA ARG A 234 -16.47 36.69 33.26
C ARG A 234 -17.00 36.16 31.94
N ARG A 235 -17.54 34.95 31.97
CA ARG A 235 -18.29 34.38 30.85
C ARG A 235 -19.71 34.93 30.82
N LEU A 236 -20.17 35.32 29.64
CA LEU A 236 -21.56 35.69 29.40
C LEU A 236 -22.34 34.47 28.86
N PRO A 237 -23.61 34.28 29.27
CA PRO A 237 -24.38 33.09 28.94
C PRO A 237 -24.93 33.06 27.49
N VAL A 238 -24.50 33.98 26.62
CA VAL A 238 -25.06 34.16 25.27
C VAL A 238 -24.62 33.07 24.29
N LEU A 239 -23.41 32.51 24.47
CA LEU A 239 -22.87 31.42 23.65
C LEU A 239 -22.28 30.35 24.56
N THR A 240 -22.72 29.11 24.38
CA THR A 240 -22.20 27.95 25.11
C THR A 240 -20.79 27.63 24.58
N PRO A 241 -19.77 27.59 25.44
CA PRO A 241 -18.43 27.19 25.01
C PRO A 241 -18.40 25.73 24.56
N THR A 242 -17.59 25.44 23.55
CA THR A 242 -17.42 24.10 22.98
C THR A 242 -15.95 23.78 22.80
N THR A 243 -15.59 22.50 22.91
CA THR A 243 -14.27 22.01 22.52
C THR A 243 -14.22 21.79 21.00
N ALA A 244 -13.02 21.90 20.42
CA ALA A 244 -12.82 21.38 19.08
C ALA A 244 -12.81 19.85 19.14
N GLN A 245 -13.47 19.21 18.18
CA GLN A 245 -13.54 17.75 18.09
C GLN A 245 -13.23 17.32 16.67
N PHE A 246 -12.38 16.31 16.55
CA PHE A 246 -12.07 15.68 15.27
C PHE A 246 -12.26 14.17 15.36
N ALA A 247 -12.94 13.61 14.36
CA ALA A 247 -13.06 12.18 14.18
C ALA A 247 -11.89 11.69 13.33
N ILE A 248 -11.24 10.61 13.78
CA ILE A 248 -10.13 9.97 13.08
C ILE A 248 -10.61 8.58 12.66
N THR A 249 -10.43 8.24 11.40
CA THR A 249 -10.71 6.88 10.90
C THR A 249 -9.51 6.34 10.14
N GLY A 250 -9.34 5.02 10.15
CA GLY A 250 -8.26 4.34 9.44
C GLY A 250 -8.37 2.84 9.57
N GLU A 251 -7.26 2.14 9.38
CA GLU A 251 -7.16 0.70 9.54
C GLU A 251 -7.07 0.32 11.02
N GLY A 252 -7.91 -0.61 11.45
CA GLY A 252 -7.92 -1.13 12.81
C GLY A 252 -6.60 -1.82 13.17
N GLY A 253 -6.17 -1.65 14.41
CA GLY A 253 -4.93 -2.22 14.95
C GLY A 253 -3.66 -1.52 14.48
N GLN A 254 -3.76 -0.47 13.64
CA GLN A 254 -2.60 0.32 13.23
C GLN A 254 -2.31 1.45 14.23
N ALA A 255 -1.02 1.70 14.45
CA ALA A 255 -0.56 2.82 15.24
C ALA A 255 -0.47 4.08 14.38
N ILE A 256 -0.96 5.18 14.93
CA ILE A 256 -0.97 6.52 14.32
C ILE A 256 -0.30 7.53 15.26
N SER A 257 0.14 8.63 14.70
CA SER A 257 0.56 9.84 15.41
C SER A 257 -0.45 10.94 15.14
N VAL A 258 -1.00 11.52 16.22
CA VAL A 258 -1.92 12.66 16.17
C VAL A 258 -1.21 13.89 16.73
N ASN A 259 -0.98 14.89 15.88
CA ASN A 259 -0.32 16.13 16.27
C ASN A 259 -1.35 17.25 16.45
N VAL A 260 -1.42 17.77 17.68
CA VAL A 260 -2.14 19.00 18.01
C VAL A 260 -1.09 20.05 18.37
N PRO A 261 -1.06 21.22 17.72
CA PRO A 261 -0.08 22.26 18.01
C PRO A 261 -0.30 22.79 19.42
N GLN A 262 0.78 23.01 20.17
CA GLN A 262 0.71 23.45 21.57
C GLN A 262 -0.03 24.79 21.75
N ASN A 263 0.00 25.64 20.72
CA ASN A 263 -0.74 26.88 20.68
C ASN A 263 -1.08 27.28 19.23
N PHE A 264 -2.04 28.19 19.09
CA PHE A 264 -2.38 28.86 17.85
C PHE A 264 -2.89 30.27 18.11
N SER A 265 -2.91 31.12 17.08
CA SER A 265 -3.37 32.51 17.19
C SER A 265 -4.82 32.69 16.72
N LEU A 266 -5.53 33.56 17.41
CA LEU A 266 -6.78 34.15 16.95
C LEU A 266 -6.53 35.61 16.58
N SER A 267 -6.98 36.03 15.41
CA SER A 267 -6.91 37.42 14.97
C SER A 267 -8.21 38.15 15.28
N GLY A 268 -8.10 39.39 15.76
CA GLY A 268 -9.22 40.29 16.03
C GLY A 268 -8.96 41.72 15.53
N PRO A 269 -9.88 42.67 15.81
CA PRO A 269 -9.87 44.00 15.18
C PRO A 269 -8.61 44.85 15.42
N SER A 270 -7.90 44.63 16.53
CA SER A 270 -6.71 45.39 16.88
C SER A 270 -5.65 44.56 17.63
N GLY A 271 -5.58 43.26 17.35
CA GLY A 271 -4.56 42.40 17.94
C GLY A 271 -4.76 40.91 17.67
N SER A 272 -3.91 40.10 18.33
CA SER A 272 -3.97 38.65 18.31
C SER A 272 -4.07 38.11 19.73
N LEU A 273 -4.83 37.03 19.92
CA LEU A 273 -4.85 36.23 21.14
C LEU A 273 -4.16 34.90 20.89
N ILE A 274 -3.32 34.46 21.82
CA ILE A 274 -2.74 33.12 21.79
C ILE A 274 -3.64 32.19 22.58
N VAL A 275 -4.02 31.08 21.96
CA VAL A 275 -4.73 29.98 22.60
C VAL A 275 -3.70 28.89 22.89
N ASN A 276 -3.48 28.58 24.17
CA ASN A 276 -2.69 27.41 24.58
C ASN A 276 -3.59 26.18 24.58
N THR A 277 -3.30 25.19 23.76
CA THR A 277 -4.17 24.02 23.61
C THR A 277 -3.96 23.01 24.72
N THR A 278 -5.03 22.30 25.08
CA THR A 278 -4.97 21.03 25.80
C THR A 278 -5.69 19.99 24.97
N SER A 279 -5.27 18.73 25.00
CA SER A 279 -5.91 17.71 24.15
C SER A 279 -6.05 16.36 24.84
N ILE A 280 -7.09 15.62 24.44
CA ILE A 280 -7.33 14.23 24.77
C ILE A 280 -7.32 13.46 23.45
N GLY A 281 -6.59 12.35 23.39
CA GLY A 281 -6.47 11.53 22.16
C GLY A 281 -5.41 12.02 21.17
N ALA A 282 -4.49 12.89 21.60
CA ALA A 282 -3.30 13.26 20.83
C ALA A 282 -2.09 12.35 21.14
N GLY A 283 -1.03 12.44 20.34
CA GLY A 283 0.18 11.63 20.48
C GLY A 283 0.09 10.28 19.75
N ASN A 284 0.78 9.26 20.27
CA ASN A 284 0.75 7.92 19.72
C ASN A 284 -0.54 7.21 20.13
N VAL A 285 -1.38 6.89 19.16
CA VAL A 285 -2.66 6.21 19.36
C VAL A 285 -2.68 4.95 18.53
N THR A 286 -3.21 3.86 19.07
CA THR A 286 -3.53 2.67 18.26
C THR A 286 -5.02 2.71 17.94
N LEU A 287 -5.36 2.66 16.65
CA LEU A 287 -6.76 2.61 16.25
C LEU A 287 -7.37 1.28 16.73
N PRO A 288 -8.55 1.31 17.40
CA PRO A 288 -9.18 0.09 17.87
C PRO A 288 -9.59 -0.82 16.69
N GLY A 289 -9.73 -2.11 16.96
CA GLY A 289 -10.07 -3.12 15.97
C GLY A 289 -8.85 -3.92 15.49
N ASN A 290 -9.06 -4.68 14.41
CA ASN A 290 -8.05 -5.56 13.81
C ASN A 290 -7.78 -5.18 12.36
N LEU A 291 -6.65 -5.65 11.83
CA LEU A 291 -6.37 -5.61 10.39
C LEU A 291 -7.54 -6.22 9.61
N GLY A 292 -7.95 -5.57 8.53
CA GLY A 292 -9.14 -5.87 7.75
C GLY A 292 -10.35 -5.00 8.12
N SER A 293 -10.37 -4.36 9.29
CA SER A 293 -11.51 -3.59 9.81
C SER A 293 -11.23 -2.08 9.91
N SER A 294 -12.26 -1.26 9.87
CA SER A 294 -12.12 0.18 10.15
C SER A 294 -11.91 0.40 11.64
N GLY A 295 -10.87 1.13 12.01
CA GLY A 295 -10.67 1.66 13.35
C GLY A 295 -11.13 3.13 13.42
N GLN A 296 -11.61 3.55 14.59
CA GLN A 296 -12.06 4.91 14.83
C GLN A 296 -11.51 5.43 16.16
N SER A 297 -11.08 6.68 16.16
CA SER A 297 -10.67 7.41 17.36
C SER A 297 -11.17 8.85 17.27
N ALA A 298 -11.06 9.59 18.36
CA ALA A 298 -11.35 11.02 18.39
C ALA A 298 -10.23 11.76 19.09
N VAL A 299 -9.98 12.99 18.63
CA VAL A 299 -9.15 13.95 19.36
C VAL A 299 -10.01 15.15 19.73
N ILE A 300 -9.99 15.48 21.01
CA ILE A 300 -10.71 16.62 21.57
C ILE A 300 -9.66 17.64 21.98
N VAL A 301 -9.84 18.88 21.52
CA VAL A 301 -8.92 19.99 21.79
C VAL A 301 -9.66 21.08 22.57
N GLY A 302 -9.21 21.28 23.80
CA GLY A 302 -9.53 22.43 24.63
C GLY A 302 -8.52 23.56 24.42
N GLY A 303 -8.72 24.66 25.12
CA GLY A 303 -7.82 25.80 25.03
C GLY A 303 -7.86 26.69 26.25
N LEU A 304 -6.79 27.45 26.45
CA LEU A 304 -6.65 28.47 27.47
C LEU A 304 -6.26 29.78 26.79
N ILE A 305 -7.01 30.83 27.08
CA ILE A 305 -6.69 32.21 26.72
C ILE A 305 -6.43 33.02 27.98
N VAL A 306 -5.49 33.96 27.86
CA VAL A 306 -5.20 34.97 28.88
C VAL A 306 -5.72 36.30 28.35
N LEU A 307 -6.46 37.02 29.20
CA LEU A 307 -6.98 38.35 28.91
C LEU A 307 -6.42 39.32 29.93
N ASP A 308 -6.04 40.50 29.47
CA ASP A 308 -5.62 41.63 30.29
C ASP A 308 -6.36 42.91 29.88
N ALA A 309 -6.10 44.00 30.61
CA ALA A 309 -6.72 45.29 30.34
C ALA A 309 -6.39 45.87 28.94
N SER A 310 -5.29 45.43 28.33
CA SER A 310 -4.86 45.86 26.99
C SER A 310 -5.48 45.03 25.86
N THR A 311 -6.07 43.87 26.19
CA THR A 311 -6.70 43.00 25.22
C THR A 311 -7.84 43.74 24.51
N ALA A 312 -7.75 43.88 23.19
CA ALA A 312 -8.74 44.55 22.38
C ALA A 312 -10.13 43.92 22.51
N ALA A 313 -11.17 44.75 22.55
CA ALA A 313 -12.55 44.26 22.48
C ALA A 313 -12.88 43.93 21.02
N GLY A 314 -13.51 42.79 20.78
CA GLY A 314 -13.91 42.38 19.44
C GLY A 314 -14.08 40.88 19.29
N ILE A 315 -14.38 40.46 18.07
CA ILE A 315 -14.45 39.05 17.69
C ILE A 315 -13.05 38.58 17.31
N PHE A 316 -12.63 37.47 17.91
CA PHE A 316 -11.36 36.81 17.60
C PHE A 316 -11.63 35.48 16.91
N SER A 317 -10.94 35.22 15.80
CA SER A 317 -11.08 33.98 15.03
C SER A 317 -9.74 33.52 14.47
N GLY A 318 -9.57 32.23 14.26
CA GLY A 318 -8.33 31.64 13.77
C GLY A 318 -8.51 30.18 13.39
N SER A 319 -7.47 29.57 12.85
CA SER A 319 -7.47 28.19 12.41
C SER A 319 -6.56 27.32 13.29
N LEU A 320 -7.13 26.26 13.86
CA LEU A 320 -6.37 25.18 14.48
C LEU A 320 -6.13 24.08 13.44
N GLN A 321 -4.87 23.72 13.20
CA GLN A 321 -4.52 22.66 12.27
C GLN A 321 -4.06 21.40 13.03
N VAL A 322 -4.77 20.29 12.84
CA VAL A 322 -4.47 18.99 13.45
C VAL A 322 -4.07 18.03 12.35
N TRP A 323 -3.00 17.26 12.58
CA TRP A 323 -2.48 16.31 11.60
C TRP A 323 -2.49 14.89 12.15
N VAL A 324 -2.71 13.92 11.26
CA VAL A 324 -2.66 12.50 11.58
C VAL A 324 -1.87 11.75 10.51
N GLN A 325 -1.06 10.79 10.93
CA GLN A 325 -0.31 9.90 10.05
C GLN A 325 -0.15 8.51 10.67
N TYR A 326 0.03 7.48 9.85
CA TYR A 326 0.52 6.19 10.34
C TYR A 326 1.97 6.29 10.82
N ASN A 327 2.33 5.47 11.80
CA ASN A 327 3.69 5.36 12.33
C ASN A 327 4.58 4.46 11.48
#